data_AF-A0A1N6GC74-F1
#
_entry.id   AF-A0A1N6GC74-F1
#
_cell.length_a   1.000
_cell.length_b   1.000
_cell.length_c   1.000
_cell.angle_alpha   90.00
_cell.angle_beta   90.00
_cell.angle_gamma   90.00
#
_symmetry.space_group_name_H-M   'P 1'
#
loop_
_entity.id
_entity.type
_entity.pdbx_description
1 polymer ?
#
loop_
_entity_poly.entity_id
_entity_poly.type
_entity_poly.pdbx_seq_one_letter_code
_entity_poly.pdbx_strand_id
1 'polypeptide(L)' 'MFSLLLSLAVVGDTVDKTVETDNAEEKKIVCRTHRVLGSRIPERVCRTSKQWARIDKSNKEELQNRSNYSRGTQNLNED' A
#
# COMPACT_ATOMS: atom_id res chain seq x y z
N MET A 1 -26.53 -10.58 41.65
CA MET A 1 -26.43 -9.62 40.54
C MET A 1 -25.50 -8.50 40.98
N PHE A 2 -24.30 -8.42 40.40
CA PHE A 2 -23.35 -7.33 40.65
C PHE A 2 -23.00 -6.71 39.29
N SER A 3 -23.55 -5.54 39.01
CA SER A 3 -23.25 -4.77 37.80
C SER A 3 -21.98 -3.96 38.02
N LEU A 4 -20.94 -4.24 37.24
CA LEU A 4 -19.75 -3.39 37.14
C LEU A 4 -19.92 -2.49 35.91
N LEU A 5 -20.25 -1.22 36.15
CA LEU A 5 -20.20 -0.17 35.14
C LEU A 5 -18.73 0.25 34.98
N LEU A 6 -18.12 -0.15 33.87
CA LEU A 6 -16.77 0.27 33.50
C LEU A 6 -16.87 1.58 32.70
N SER A 7 -16.55 2.70 33.33
CA SER A 7 -16.51 4.01 32.67
C SER A 7 -15.32 4.08 31.70
N LEU A 8 -15.59 4.13 30.40
CA LEU A 8 -14.60 4.46 29.37
C LEU A 8 -14.35 5.97 29.38
N ALA A 9 -13.14 6.39 29.78
CA ALA A 9 -12.66 7.74 29.52
C ALA A 9 -12.07 7.79 28.09
N VAL A 10 -12.75 8.47 27.17
CA VAL A 10 -12.18 8.83 25.87
C VAL A 10 -11.30 10.07 26.07
N VAL A 11 -9.99 9.90 25.98
CA VAL A 11 -9.05 11.03 25.78
C VAL A 11 -9.06 11.34 24.29
N GLY A 12 -9.68 12.46 23.92
CA GLY A 12 -9.65 13.00 22.57
C GLY A 12 -8.43 13.89 22.38
N ASP A 13 -7.37 13.36 21.76
CA ASP A 13 -6.28 14.18 21.25
C ASP A 13 -6.69 14.74 19.88
N THR A 14 -7.22 15.98 19.87
CA THR A 14 -7.32 16.78 18.65
C THR A 14 -5.94 17.33 18.30
N VAL A 15 -5.14 16.56 17.57
CA VAL A 15 -3.94 17.11 16.92
C VAL A 15 -4.37 17.83 15.64
N ASP A 16 -4.64 19.11 15.79
CA ASP A 16 -4.62 20.08 14.70
C ASP A 16 -3.20 20.13 14.13
N LYS A 17 -3.05 19.81 12.84
CA LYS A 17 -1.77 19.98 12.13
C LYS A 17 -2.00 20.76 10.86
N THR A 18 -1.85 22.06 11.04
CA THR A 18 -1.80 23.15 10.10
C THR A 18 -0.76 22.90 8.99
N VAL A 19 -1.22 22.94 7.75
CA VAL A 19 -0.57 23.51 6.55
C VAL A 19 0.98 23.54 6.54
N GLU A 20 1.58 22.39 6.23
CA GLU A 20 2.88 22.27 5.53
C GLU A 20 2.76 21.13 4.49
N THR A 21 1.77 21.20 3.61
CA THR A 21 1.31 20.01 2.88
C THR A 21 2.07 19.66 1.60
N ASP A 22 2.75 20.60 0.95
CA ASP A 22 3.23 20.31 -0.42
C ASP A 22 4.68 19.82 -0.50
N ASN A 23 5.57 20.27 0.40
CA ASN A 23 6.98 19.85 0.37
C ASN A 23 7.29 18.67 1.31
N ALA A 24 6.53 18.54 2.40
CA ALA A 24 6.69 17.44 3.35
C ALA A 24 6.23 16.10 2.77
N GLU A 25 5.26 16.12 1.85
CA GLU A 25 4.70 14.92 1.25
C GLU A 25 5.69 14.19 0.32
N GLU A 26 6.55 14.93 -0.40
CA GLU A 26 7.61 14.35 -1.24
C GLU A 26 8.71 13.65 -0.43
N LYS A 27 8.95 14.08 0.81
CA LYS A 27 9.99 13.53 1.71
C LYS A 27 9.45 12.47 2.67
N LYS A 28 8.14 12.20 2.67
CA LYS A 28 7.53 11.22 3.56
C LYS A 28 8.05 9.81 3.27
N ILE A 29 8.83 9.27 4.21
CA ILE A 29 9.31 7.89 4.17
C ILE A 29 8.21 6.97 4.71
N VAL A 30 7.84 5.96 3.91
CA VAL A 30 6.86 4.94 4.28
C VAL A 30 7.53 3.57 4.23
N CYS A 31 7.45 2.85 5.35
CA CYS A 31 7.97 1.49 5.45
C CYS A 31 6.86 0.48 5.18
N ARG A 32 7.07 -0.42 4.22
CA ARG A 32 6.15 -1.52 3.90
C ARG A 32 6.85 -2.86 4.13
N THR A 33 6.08 -3.85 4.57
CA THR A 33 6.56 -5.23 4.67
C THR A 33 6.50 -5.86 3.29
N HIS A 34 7.63 -6.34 2.79
CA HIS A 34 7.74 -6.98 1.49
C HIS A 34 8.09 -8.47 1.67
N ARG A 35 7.33 -9.34 1.01
CA ARG A 35 7.62 -10.77 0.98
C ARG A 35 8.55 -11.04 -0.19
N VAL A 36 9.80 -11.38 0.11
CA VAL A 36 10.78 -11.79 -0.89
C VAL A 36 10.52 -13.25 -1.27
N LEU A 37 10.47 -13.53 -2.57
CA LEU A 37 10.30 -14.90 -3.08
C LEU A 37 11.46 -15.78 -2.61
N GLY A 38 11.16 -16.98 -2.11
CA GLY A 38 12.16 -17.90 -1.58
C GLY A 38 12.60 -17.66 -0.13
N SER A 39 12.16 -16.56 0.50
CA SER A 39 12.35 -16.32 1.93
C SER A 39 11.08 -16.58 2.72
N ARG A 40 11.21 -17.20 3.90
CA ARG A 40 10.13 -17.31 4.90
C ARG A 40 9.99 -16.06 5.76
N ILE A 41 11.03 -15.24 5.82
CA ILE A 41 11.08 -14.04 6.65
C ILE A 41 10.81 -12.83 5.76
N PRO A 42 9.74 -12.07 6.01
CA PRO A 42 9.46 -10.87 5.25
C PRO A 42 10.41 -9.72 5.67
N GLU A 43 10.80 -8.92 4.70
CA GLU A 43 11.69 -7.78 4.91
C GLU A 43 10.90 -6.48 5.08
N ARG A 44 11.38 -5.56 5.92
CA ARG A 44 10.80 -4.21 6.02
C ARG A 44 11.60 -3.25 5.15
N VAL A 45 10.94 -2.69 4.14
CA VAL A 45 11.58 -1.77 3.19
C VAL A 45 10.97 -0.38 3.35
N CYS A 46 11.82 0.60 3.61
CA CYS A 46 11.44 2.00 3.78
C CYS A 46 11.86 2.80 2.54
N ARG A 47 10.89 3.47 1.91
CA ARG A 47 11.10 4.29 0.70
C ARG A 47 10.27 5.55 0.77
N THR A 48 10.61 6.56 -0.02
CA THR A 48 9.79 7.77 -0.13
C THR A 48 8.45 7.47 -0.80
N SER A 49 7.44 8.29 -0.52
CA SER A 49 6.14 8.27 -1.21
C SER A 49 6.29 8.23 -2.74
N LYS A 50 7.18 9.07 -3.28
CA LYS A 50 7.51 9.15 -4.71
C LYS A 50 8.09 7.85 -5.28
N GLN A 51 8.96 7.19 -4.52
CA GLN A 51 9.52 5.89 -4.94
C GLN A 51 8.44 4.80 -4.94
N TRP A 52 7.56 4.78 -3.93
CA TRP A 52 6.43 3.85 -3.92
C TRP A 52 5.48 4.07 -5.10
N ALA A 53 5.15 5.33 -5.42
CA ALA A 53 4.30 5.64 -6.56
C ALA A 53 4.87 5.12 -7.90
N ARG A 54 6.20 5.19 -8.09
CA ARG A 54 6.86 4.62 -9.29
C ARG A 54 6.73 3.10 -9.35
N ILE A 55 6.92 2.42 -8.22
CA ILE A 55 6.80 0.95 -8.13
C ILE A 55 5.35 0.53 -8.40
N ASP A 56 4.40 1.21 -7.77
CA ASP A 56 2.97 0.90 -7.90
C ASP A 56 2.49 1.11 -9.35
N LYS A 57 3.01 2.16 -10.03
CA LYS A 57 2.76 2.38 -11.47
C LYS A 57 3.34 1.25 -12.34
N SER A 58 4.60 0.89 -12.14
CA SER A 58 5.25 -0.18 -12.92
C SER A 58 4.54 -1.52 -12.74
N ASN A 59 4.13 -1.86 -11.52
CA ASN A 59 3.38 -3.08 -11.23
C ASN A 59 2.02 -3.08 -11.94
N LYS A 60 1.32 -1.93 -11.98
CA LYS A 60 0.04 -1.81 -12.67
C LYS A 60 0.19 -2.03 -14.18
N GLU A 61 1.21 -1.44 -14.79
CA GLU A 61 1.51 -1.60 -16.22
C GLU A 61 1.86 -3.07 -16.55
N GLU A 62 2.65 -3.73 -15.70
CA GLU A 62 2.97 -5.15 -15.89
C GLU A 62 1.72 -6.04 -15.78
N LEU A 63 0.86 -5.80 -14.78
CA LEU A 63 -0.40 -6.53 -14.64
C LEU A 63 -1.34 -6.32 -15.84
N GLN A 64 -1.41 -5.09 -16.36
CA GLN A 64 -2.18 -4.78 -17.57
C GLN A 64 -1.62 -5.52 -18.79
N ASN A 65 -0.30 -5.48 -19.00
CA ASN A 65 0.35 -6.17 -20.11
C ASN A 65 0.14 -7.69 -20.05
N ARG A 66 0.29 -8.30 -18.87
CA ARG A 66 -0.01 -9.74 -18.68
C ARG A 66 -1.48 -10.06 -18.98
N SER A 67 -2.41 -9.21 -18.55
CA SER A 67 -3.84 -9.40 -18.81
C SER A 67 -4.18 -9.31 -20.30
N ASN A 68 -3.52 -8.42 -21.04
CA ASN A 68 -3.69 -8.27 -22.49
C ASN A 68 -3.07 -9.46 -23.23
N TYR A 69 -1.88 -9.91 -22.82
CA TYR A 69 -1.22 -11.07 -23.43
C TYR A 69 -2.06 -12.35 -23.30
N SER A 70 -2.64 -12.60 -22.12
CA SER A 70 -3.50 -13.77 -21.88
C SER A 70 -4.80 -13.77 -22.70
N ARG A 71 -5.23 -12.62 -23.22
CA ARG A 71 -6.45 -12.49 -24.05
C ARG A 71 -6.15 -12.61 -25.55
N GLY A 72 -4.90 -12.39 -25.97
CA GLY A 72 -4.50 -12.39 -27.38
C GLY A 72 -4.40 -13.77 -28.05
N THR A 73 -4.42 -14.86 -27.29
CA THR A 73 -4.29 -16.23 -27.84
C THR A 73 -5.60 -17.02 -27.88
N GLN A 74 -6.74 -16.41 -27.53
CA GLN A 74 -8.03 -17.11 -27.46
C GLN A 74 -8.80 -17.20 -28.79
N ASN A 75 -8.35 -16.50 -29.85
CA ASN A 75 -9.02 -16.46 -31.16
C ASN A 75 -8.16 -17.00 -32.33
N LEU A 76 -7.15 -17.84 -32.06
CA LEU A 76 -6.29 -18.42 -33.11
C LEU A 76 -6.61 -19.88 -33.46
N ASN A 77 -7.78 -20.38 -33.05
CA ASN A 77 -8.29 -21.69 -33.49
C ASN A 77 -9.60 -21.46 -34.28
N GLU A 78 -9.48 -20.85 -35.45
CA GLU A 78 -10.45 -21.01 -36.53
C GLU A 78 -9.74 -21.77 -37.65
N ASP A 79 -9.89 -23.09 -37.67
CA ASP A 79 -9.70 -23.98 -38.82
C ASP A 79 -10.90 -24.94 -38.90
#